data_AF-A0A7S0F033-F1
#
_entry.id   AF-A0A7S0F033-F1
#
_cell.length_a   1.000
_cell.length_b   1.000
_cell.length_c   1.000
_cell.angle_alpha   90.00
_cell.angle_beta   90.00
_cell.angle_gamma   90.00
#
_symmetry.space_group_name_H-M   'P 1'
#
loop_
_entity.id
_entity.type
_entity.pdbx_description
1 polymer ?
#
loop_
_entity_poly.entity_id
_entity_poly.type
_entity_poly.pdbx_seq_one_letter_code
_entity_poly.pdbx_strand_id
1 'polypeptide(L)'
;EQTSRLLAGVPHSLILVSHTGEQSVLVPAWKPERPKIESEPYSTALVLNRADAAWNTALQPYFIYKVHVSLSFLRSSTLASAMYLVLLRYLHRQYDAVAELAETCSCDTVLEADTNLILKQLTRAFDSHPDSLAVLLRLT
;
A
#
# COMPACT_ATOMS: atom_id res chain seq x y z
N GLU A 1 19.36 -7.68 -5.78
CA GLU A 1 19.10 -7.55 -4.32
C GLU A 1 18.31 -6.30 -3.93
N GLN A 2 18.60 -5.10 -4.46
CA GLN A 2 17.88 -3.87 -4.06
C GLN A 2 16.40 -3.81 -4.47
N THR A 3 16.04 -4.30 -5.66
CA THR A 3 14.64 -4.32 -6.14
C THR A 3 13.75 -5.21 -5.27
N SER A 4 14.30 -6.25 -4.63
CA SER A 4 13.54 -7.12 -3.72
C SER A 4 13.05 -6.36 -2.48
N ARG A 5 13.83 -5.41 -1.97
CA ARG A 5 13.40 -4.54 -0.85
C ARG A 5 12.28 -3.59 -1.26
N LEU A 6 12.35 -3.01 -2.46
CA LEU A 6 11.28 -2.18 -3.01
C LEU A 6 9.96 -2.94 -3.16
N LEU A 7 10.01 -4.23 -3.50
CA LEU A 7 8.81 -5.05 -3.70
C LEU A 7 8.30 -5.70 -2.39
N ALA A 8 9.02 -5.56 -1.28
CA ALA A 8 8.66 -6.19 -0.01
C ALA A 8 7.36 -5.60 0.56
N GLY A 9 6.27 -6.37 0.55
CA GLY A 9 4.92 -5.87 0.90
C GLY A 9 4.02 -5.58 -0.29
N VAL A 10 4.51 -5.79 -1.51
CA VAL A 10 3.71 -5.73 -2.75
C VAL A 10 3.86 -7.07 -3.50
N PRO A 11 3.33 -8.17 -2.95
CA PRO A 11 3.64 -9.52 -3.43
C PRO A 11 3.10 -9.81 -4.84
N HIS A 12 1.99 -9.18 -5.21
CA HIS A 12 1.40 -9.31 -6.54
C HIS A 12 1.78 -8.07 -7.34
N SER A 13 2.98 -8.02 -7.92
CA SER A 13 3.39 -6.88 -8.73
C SER A 13 4.18 -7.31 -9.96
N LEU A 14 4.10 -6.49 -11.01
CA LEU A 14 4.85 -6.67 -12.24
C LEU A 14 5.82 -5.49 -12.39
N ILE A 15 7.09 -5.80 -12.61
CA ILE A 15 8.11 -4.79 -12.91
C ILE A 15 8.08 -4.56 -14.42
N LEU A 16 7.87 -3.31 -14.81
CA LEU A 16 7.92 -2.86 -16.19
C LEU A 16 9.22 -2.08 -16.38
N VAL A 17 9.97 -2.41 -17.43
CA VAL A 17 11.22 -1.74 -17.77
C VAL A 17 11.08 -1.14 -19.16
N SER A 18 11.27 0.17 -19.26
CA SER A 18 11.29 0.88 -20.54
C SER A 18 12.58 0.56 -21.31
N HIS A 19 12.57 0.78 -22.63
CA HIS A 19 13.76 0.74 -23.48
C HIS A 19 14.86 1.72 -23.01
N THR A 20 14.49 2.80 -22.30
CA THR A 20 15.41 3.77 -21.69
C THR A 20 16.01 3.30 -20.36
N GLY A 21 15.61 2.14 -19.83
CA GLY A 21 16.04 1.62 -18.54
C GLY A 21 15.24 2.13 -17.33
N GLU A 22 14.23 2.98 -17.54
CA GLU A 22 13.32 3.40 -16.47
C GLU A 22 12.47 2.22 -15.97
N GLN A 23 12.39 2.07 -14.65
CA GLN A 23 11.62 1.01 -14.00
C GLN A 23 10.32 1.55 -13.41
N SER A 24 9.24 0.80 -13.57
CA SER A 24 7.97 1.05 -12.91
C SER A 24 7.37 -0.25 -12.40
N VAL A 25 6.54 -0.16 -11.37
CA VAL A 25 5.91 -1.31 -10.72
C VAL A 25 4.41 -1.18 -10.91
N LEU A 26 3.82 -2.13 -11.63
CA LEU A 26 2.39 -2.27 -11.77
C LEU A 26 1.86 -3.14 -10.63
N VAL A 27 0.87 -2.61 -9.90
CA VAL A 27 0.27 -3.25 -8.74
C VAL A 27 -1.24 -3.34 -8.96
N PRO A 28 -1.85 -4.54 -8.90
CA PRO A 28 -3.28 -4.70 -8.96
C PRO A 28 -3.91 -4.12 -7.69
N ALA A 29 -4.94 -3.32 -7.84
CA ALA A 29 -5.58 -2.63 -6.71
C ALA A 29 -6.76 -3.43 -6.16
N TRP A 30 -6.57 -4.72 -5.89
CA TRP A 30 -7.55 -5.53 -5.17
C TRP A 30 -7.46 -5.25 -3.66
N LYS A 31 -8.53 -5.56 -2.93
CA LYS A 31 -8.57 -5.38 -1.48
C LYS A 31 -7.54 -6.27 -0.79
N PRO A 32 -6.52 -5.71 -0.13
CA PRO A 32 -5.53 -6.50 0.57
C PRO A 32 -5.98 -6.80 1.99
N GLU A 33 -5.77 -8.04 2.40
CA GLU A 33 -6.07 -8.53 3.74
C GLU A 33 -4.89 -9.34 4.26
N ARG A 34 -4.54 -9.13 5.53
CA ARG A 34 -3.55 -9.95 6.23
C ARG A 34 -4.31 -10.97 7.08
N PRO A 35 -4.32 -12.26 6.70
CA PRO A 35 -4.99 -13.29 7.48
C PRO A 35 -4.33 -13.45 8.84
N LYS A 36 -5.15 -13.68 9.88
CA LYS A 36 -4.64 -14.07 11.20
C LYS A 36 -4.39 -15.57 11.19
N ILE A 37 -3.13 -15.96 11.19
CA ILE A 37 -2.71 -17.36 11.25
C ILE A 37 -2.32 -17.66 12.70
N GLU A 38 -3.03 -18.58 13.36
CA GLU A 38 -2.79 -18.88 14.78
C GLU A 38 -1.35 -19.37 15.05
N SER A 39 -0.78 -20.13 14.12
CA SER A 39 0.61 -20.61 14.21
C SER A 39 1.66 -19.53 13.92
N GLU A 40 1.26 -18.41 13.31
CA GLU A 40 2.17 -17.31 12.94
C GLU A 40 1.46 -15.95 13.09
N PRO A 41 1.28 -15.44 14.33
CA PRO A 41 0.53 -14.20 14.57
C PRO A 41 1.21 -12.95 13.99
N TYR A 42 2.51 -13.04 13.68
CA TYR A 42 3.30 -11.96 13.08
C TYR A 42 3.49 -12.12 11.57
N SER A 43 2.75 -13.02 10.92
CA SER A 43 2.85 -13.22 9.48
C SER A 43 2.62 -11.93 8.71
N THR A 44 3.44 -11.69 7.68
CA THR A 44 3.30 -10.56 6.75
C THR A 44 2.70 -10.99 5.40
N ALA A 45 2.22 -12.23 5.31
CA ALA A 45 1.57 -12.76 4.12
C ALA A 45 0.32 -11.94 3.80
N LEU A 46 0.26 -11.40 2.58
CA LEU A 46 -0.89 -10.64 2.09
C LEU A 46 -1.71 -11.48 1.12
N VAL A 47 -3.01 -11.56 1.39
CA VAL A 47 -3.99 -12.17 0.49
C VAL A 47 -4.82 -11.06 -0.14
N LEU A 48 -5.09 -11.18 -1.43
CA LEU A 48 -5.90 -10.21 -2.16
C LEU A 48 -7.32 -10.77 -2.34
N ASN A 49 -8.30 -10.13 -1.72
CA ASN A 49 -9.71 -10.47 -1.87
C ASN A 49 -10.24 -9.87 -3.18
N ARG A 50 -10.42 -10.73 -4.19
CA ARG A 50 -10.91 -10.34 -5.51
C ARG A 50 -12.43 -10.26 -5.62
N ALA A 51 -13.16 -10.77 -4.63
CA ALA A 51 -14.62 -10.88 -4.66
C ALA A 51 -15.35 -9.66 -4.08
N ASP A 52 -14.63 -8.70 -3.50
CA ASP A 52 -15.22 -7.49 -2.91
C ASP A 52 -15.70 -6.52 -4.01
N ALA A 53 -17.00 -6.59 -4.32
CA ALA A 53 -17.62 -5.79 -5.37
C ALA A 53 -17.53 -4.28 -5.08
N ALA A 54 -17.70 -3.86 -3.82
CA ALA A 54 -17.64 -2.44 -3.44
C ALA A 54 -16.23 -1.87 -3.69
N TRP A 55 -15.20 -2.65 -3.35
CA TRP A 55 -13.81 -2.28 -3.63
C TRP A 55 -13.53 -2.19 -5.13
N ASN A 56 -13.89 -3.23 -5.88
CA ASN A 56 -13.60 -3.32 -7.32
C ASN A 56 -14.35 -2.25 -8.15
N THR A 57 -15.50 -1.77 -7.68
CA THR A 57 -16.23 -0.67 -8.33
C THR A 57 -15.67 0.70 -7.98
N ALA A 58 -15.13 0.88 -6.77
CA ALA A 58 -14.64 2.18 -6.32
C ALA A 58 -13.21 2.48 -6.77
N LEU A 59 -12.32 1.49 -6.84
CA LEU A 59 -10.91 1.68 -7.21
C LEU A 59 -10.65 1.33 -8.68
N GLN A 60 -9.62 1.96 -9.25
CA GLN A 60 -9.06 1.54 -10.54
C GLN A 60 -8.49 0.12 -10.45
N PRO A 61 -8.46 -0.69 -11.53
CA PRO A 61 -8.01 -2.08 -11.45
C PRO A 61 -6.52 -2.25 -11.09
N TYR A 62 -5.68 -1.27 -11.44
CA TYR A 62 -4.25 -1.29 -11.18
C TYR A 62 -3.70 0.12 -10.98
N PHE A 63 -2.63 0.22 -10.20
CA PHE A 63 -1.81 1.42 -10.04
C PHE A 63 -0.41 1.16 -10.58
N ILE A 64 0.19 2.18 -11.19
CA ILE A 64 1.56 2.14 -11.70
C ILE A 64 2.40 3.10 -10.87
N TYR A 65 3.41 2.57 -10.19
CA TYR A 65 4.35 3.36 -9.41
C TYR A 65 5.67 3.47 -10.14
N LYS A 66 6.17 4.69 -10.35
CA LYS A 66 7.49 4.87 -10.94
C LYS A 66 8.55 4.65 -9.87
N VAL A 67 9.59 3.88 -10.20
CA VAL A 67 10.74 3.71 -9.30
C VAL A 67 11.60 4.95 -9.40
N HIS A 68 11.91 5.58 -8.26
CA HIS A 68 12.83 6.71 -8.26
C HIS A 68 14.24 6.27 -8.67
N VAL A 69 15.05 7.16 -9.26
CA VAL A 69 16.41 6.86 -9.74
C VAL A 69 17.32 6.33 -8.63
N SER A 70 17.07 6.72 -7.38
CA SER A 70 17.78 6.20 -6.20
C SER A 70 17.40 4.75 -5.81
N LEU A 71 16.46 4.12 -6.51
CA LEU A 71 15.92 2.78 -6.22
C LEU A 71 15.44 2.60 -4.77
N SER A 72 15.09 3.70 -4.10
CA SER A 72 14.72 3.70 -2.68
C SER A 72 13.23 3.90 -2.45
N PHE A 73 12.52 4.53 -3.39
CA PHE A 73 11.11 4.90 -3.22
C PHE A 73 10.27 4.65 -4.48
N LEU A 74 8.99 4.33 -4.26
CA LEU A 74 7.97 4.24 -5.28
C LEU A 74 7.17 5.55 -5.31
N ARG A 75 7.09 6.18 -6.48
CA ARG A 75 6.35 7.42 -6.66
C ARG A 75 4.93 7.12 -7.12
N SER A 76 3.96 7.57 -6.32
CA SER A 76 2.52 7.61 -6.64
C SER A 76 2.20 8.78 -7.58
N SER A 77 1.19 8.61 -8.42
CA SER A 77 0.68 9.66 -9.32
C SER A 77 -0.58 10.35 -8.77
N THR A 78 -1.33 9.68 -7.89
CA THR A 78 -2.57 10.16 -7.30
C THR A 78 -2.61 9.90 -5.79
N LEU A 79 -3.46 10.63 -5.06
CA LEU A 79 -3.67 10.41 -3.62
C LEU A 79 -4.14 8.97 -3.32
N ALA A 80 -5.12 8.47 -4.08
CA ALA A 80 -5.61 7.10 -3.94
C ALA A 80 -4.51 6.06 -4.12
N SER A 81 -3.61 6.25 -5.10
CA SER A 81 -2.46 5.36 -5.29
C SER A 81 -1.46 5.45 -4.14
N ALA A 82 -1.23 6.64 -3.57
CA ALA A 82 -0.35 6.82 -2.42
C ALA A 82 -0.91 6.12 -1.17
N MET A 83 -2.20 6.34 -0.89
CA MET A 83 -2.94 5.72 0.21
C MET A 83 -3.01 4.19 0.06
N TYR A 84 -3.18 3.68 -1.16
CA TYR A 84 -3.15 2.24 -1.41
C TYR A 84 -1.76 1.64 -1.14
N LEU A 85 -0.69 2.35 -1.51
CA LEU A 85 0.67 1.92 -1.20
C LEU A 85 0.93 1.92 0.31
N VAL A 86 0.44 2.94 1.03
CA VAL A 86 0.45 2.98 2.51
C VAL A 86 -0.24 1.76 3.10
N LEU A 87 -1.43 1.40 2.62
CA LEU A 87 -2.16 0.21 3.08
C LEU A 87 -1.35 -1.08 2.88
N LEU A 88 -0.74 -1.28 1.72
CA LEU A 88 0.07 -2.47 1.45
C LEU A 88 1.29 -2.57 2.38
N ARG A 89 2.02 -1.46 2.57
CA ARG A 89 3.19 -1.39 3.44
C ARG A 89 2.83 -1.58 4.92
N TYR A 90 1.71 -1.00 5.34
CA TYR A 90 1.17 -1.14 6.68
C TYR A 90 0.81 -2.60 6.99
N LEU A 91 0.14 -3.28 6.07
CA LEU A 91 -0.18 -4.71 6.24
C LEU A 91 1.08 -5.58 6.27
N HIS A 92 2.13 -5.19 5.56
CA HIS A 92 3.45 -5.84 5.63
C HIS A 92 4.29 -5.41 6.85
N ARG A 93 3.72 -4.67 7.82
CA ARG A 93 4.39 -4.21 9.05
C ARG A 93 5.62 -3.30 8.81
N GLN A 94 5.69 -2.61 7.67
CA GLN A 94 6.75 -1.64 7.38
C GLN A 94 6.37 -0.24 7.88
N TYR A 95 6.21 -0.08 9.19
CA TYR A 95 5.67 1.14 9.79
C TYR A 95 6.54 2.38 9.52
N ASP A 96 7.86 2.23 9.50
CA ASP A 96 8.79 3.33 9.20
C ASP A 96 8.56 3.92 7.80
N ALA A 97 8.46 3.05 6.80
CA ALA A 97 8.20 3.46 5.42
C ALA A 97 6.79 4.06 5.27
N VAL A 98 5.82 3.59 6.04
CA VAL A 98 4.47 4.16 6.05
C VAL A 98 4.49 5.56 6.68
N ALA A 99 5.23 5.75 7.76
CA ALA A 99 5.37 7.04 8.43
C ALA A 99 5.95 8.12 7.50
N GLU A 100 6.90 7.77 6.63
CA GLU A 100 7.43 8.65 5.59
C GLU A 100 6.40 8.91 4.46
N LEU A 101 5.71 7.86 4.00
CA LEU A 101 4.69 7.99 2.95
C LEU A 101 3.45 8.77 3.42
N ALA A 102 3.11 8.71 4.70
CA ALA A 102 1.98 9.41 5.30
C ALA A 102 2.09 10.94 5.10
N GLU A 103 3.31 11.49 5.18
CA GLU A 103 3.55 12.92 4.94
C GLU A 103 3.17 13.34 3.51
N THR A 104 3.32 12.44 2.54
CA THR A 104 2.94 12.70 1.14
C THR A 104 1.45 12.57 0.88
N CYS A 105 0.71 11.99 1.82
CA CYS A 105 -0.72 11.73 1.68
C CYS A 105 -1.60 12.76 2.41
N SER A 106 -1.01 13.84 2.94
CA SER A 106 -1.77 14.95 3.54
C SER A 106 -2.65 15.61 2.48
N CYS A 107 -3.94 15.76 2.77
CA CYS A 107 -4.89 16.38 1.86
C CYS A 107 -5.86 17.26 2.65
N ASP A 108 -5.96 18.53 2.27
CA ASP A 108 -6.87 19.51 2.91
C ASP A 108 -8.29 19.48 2.33
N THR A 109 -8.60 18.51 1.45
CA THR A 109 -9.90 18.38 0.80
C THR A 109 -10.67 17.16 1.28
N VAL A 110 -11.98 17.18 1.07
CA VAL A 110 -12.86 16.03 1.38
C VAL A 110 -12.38 14.80 0.62
N LEU A 111 -12.19 13.69 1.34
CA LEU A 111 -11.73 12.43 0.75
C LEU A 111 -12.79 11.85 -0.20
N GLU A 112 -12.34 11.48 -1.39
CA GLU A 112 -13.14 10.74 -2.37
C GLU A 112 -13.52 9.34 -1.85
N ALA A 113 -14.53 8.73 -2.48
CA ALA A 113 -15.07 7.45 -2.04
C ALA A 113 -14.03 6.32 -2.04
N ASP A 114 -13.12 6.32 -3.01
CA ASP A 114 -12.04 5.34 -3.14
C ASP A 114 -11.03 5.44 -1.97
N THR A 115 -10.58 6.65 -1.67
CA THR A 115 -9.57 6.95 -0.66
C THR A 115 -10.16 6.71 0.73
N ASN A 116 -11.44 7.05 0.92
CA ASN A 116 -12.16 6.75 2.15
C ASN A 116 -12.31 5.23 2.38
N LEU A 117 -12.52 4.42 1.33
CA LEU A 117 -12.52 2.96 1.47
C LEU A 117 -11.16 2.41 1.88
N ILE A 118 -10.07 2.95 1.31
CA ILE A 118 -8.70 2.57 1.71
C ILE A 118 -8.45 2.93 3.17
N LEU A 119 -8.84 4.14 3.61
CA LEU A 119 -8.71 4.59 5.00
C LEU A 119 -9.53 3.74 5.98
N LYS A 120 -10.76 3.37 5.60
CA LYS A 120 -11.60 2.42 6.37
C LYS A 120 -10.94 1.04 6.48
N GLN A 121 -10.26 0.58 5.44
CA GLN A 121 -9.55 -0.70 5.48
C GLN A 121 -8.31 -0.61 6.39
N LEU A 122 -7.57 0.49 6.37
CA LEU A 122 -6.44 0.76 7.27
C LEU A 122 -6.86 0.69 8.75
N THR A 123 -7.93 1.41 9.11
CA THR A 123 -8.44 1.42 10.49
C THR A 123 -8.95 0.06 10.94
N ARG A 124 -9.53 -0.75 10.04
CA ARG A 124 -9.93 -2.14 10.33
C ARG A 124 -8.75 -3.09 10.48
N ALA A 125 -7.64 -2.83 9.79
CA ALA A 125 -6.44 -3.65 9.81
C ALA A 125 -5.55 -3.41 11.05
N PHE A 126 -6.13 -2.88 12.14
CA PHE A 126 -5.44 -2.56 13.38
C PHE A 126 -4.53 -3.70 13.86
N ASP A 127 -3.29 -3.34 14.19
CA ASP A 127 -2.28 -4.23 14.73
C ASP A 127 -2.02 -3.88 16.20
N SER A 128 -1.66 -4.86 17.02
CA SER A 128 -1.34 -4.62 18.44
C SER A 128 0.04 -3.98 18.65
N HIS A 129 0.80 -3.73 17.58
CA HIS A 129 2.13 -3.12 17.64
C HIS A 129 2.03 -1.61 17.94
N PRO A 130 2.87 -1.04 18.83
CA PRO A 130 2.81 0.39 19.18
C PRO A 130 2.99 1.31 17.96
N ASP A 131 3.91 0.98 17.05
CA ASP A 131 4.15 1.78 15.84
C ASP A 131 2.94 1.80 14.89
N SER A 132 2.10 0.77 14.94
CA SER A 132 0.85 0.71 14.18
C SER A 132 -0.10 1.81 14.61
N LEU A 133 -0.22 2.04 15.93
CA LEU A 133 -1.04 3.11 16.49
C LEU A 133 -0.44 4.48 16.16
N ALA A 134 0.88 4.62 16.27
CA ALA A 134 1.57 5.87 15.93
C ALA A 134 1.35 6.28 14.46
N VAL A 135 1.40 5.32 13.54
CA VAL A 135 1.13 5.54 12.12
C VAL A 135 -0.33 5.92 11.87
N LEU A 136 -1.29 5.22 12.51
CA LEU A 136 -2.70 5.55 12.36
C LEU A 136 -3.01 6.97 12.87
N LEU A 137 -2.47 7.35 14.04
CA LEU A 137 -2.63 8.70 14.59
C LEU A 137 -1.99 9.79 13.72
N ARG A 138 -0.98 9.45 12.91
CA ARG A 138 -0.38 10.38 11.95
C ARG A 138 -1.25 10.58 10.71
N LEU A 139 -2.06 9.59 10.35
CA LEU A 139 -2.92 9.60 9.16
C LEU A 139 -4.31 10.18 9.42
N THR A 140 -4.78 10.20 10.67
CA THR A 140 -6.09 10.72 11.10
C THR A 140 -5.99 12.11 11.69
#